data_AF-A0A1H6WNW6-F1
#
_entry.id   AF-A0A1H6WNW6-F1
#
_cell.length_a   1.000
_cell.length_b   1.000
_cell.length_c   1.000
_cell.angle_alpha   90.00
_cell.angle_beta   90.00
_cell.angle_gamma   90.00
#
_symmetry.space_group_name_H-M   'P 1'
#
loop_
_entity.id
_entity.type
_entity.pdbx_description
1 polymer ?
#
loop_
_entity_poly.entity_id
_entity_poly.type
_entity_poly.pdbx_seq_one_letter_code
_entity_poly.pdbx_strand_id
1 'polypeptide(L)'
;MTDRLEQEIARLNQIHDARERTRAKMELLLERIPKGIEEAESGNAEAAAAYLSATQKILSAALSEEENGYHRLIGKQADTDEKHEETP
;
A
#
# COMPACT_ATOMS: atom_id res chain seq x y z
N MET A 1 -3.50 -4.75 -31.86
CA MET A 1 -2.23 -4.54 -31.13
C MET A 1 -2.31 -3.37 -30.16
N THR A 2 -3.06 -2.31 -30.49
CA THR A 2 -3.26 -1.11 -29.65
C THR A 2 -3.90 -1.41 -28.29
N ASP A 3 -4.94 -2.25 -28.24
CA ASP A 3 -5.68 -2.58 -27.00
C ASP A 3 -4.81 -3.24 -25.93
N ARG A 4 -3.82 -4.05 -26.33
CA ARG A 4 -2.91 -4.71 -25.37
C ARG A 4 -1.91 -3.72 -24.78
N LEU A 5 -1.49 -2.73 -25.56
CA LEU A 5 -0.59 -1.67 -25.10
C LEU A 5 -1.32 -0.73 -24.13
N GLU A 6 -2.57 -0.38 -24.43
CA GLU A 6 -3.42 0.46 -23.56
C GLU A 6 -3.71 -0.23 -22.22
N GLN A 7 -4.00 -1.53 -22.24
CA GLN A 7 -4.17 -2.32 -21.01
C GLN A 7 -2.90 -2.38 -20.16
N GLU A 8 -1.73 -2.49 -20.79
CA GLU A 8 -0.46 -2.54 -20.06
C GLU A 8 -0.08 -1.18 -19.47
N ILE A 9 -0.32 -0.07 -20.19
CA ILE A 9 -0.11 1.29 -19.67
C ILE A 9 -1.06 1.55 -18.49
N ALA A 10 -2.34 1.21 -18.62
CA ALA A 10 -3.30 1.36 -17.52
C ALA A 10 -2.88 0.57 -16.27
N ARG A 11 -2.33 -0.63 -16.46
CA ARG A 11 -1.79 -1.46 -15.37
C ARG A 11 -0.59 -0.81 -14.70
N LEU A 12 0.37 -0.32 -15.47
CA LEU A 12 1.56 0.36 -14.93
C LEU A 12 1.18 1.61 -14.14
N ASN A 13 0.21 2.39 -14.64
CA ASN A 13 -0.32 3.54 -13.92
C ASN A 13 -0.96 3.14 -12.58
N GLN A 14 -1.78 2.07 -12.55
CA GLN A 14 -2.39 1.60 -11.30
C GLN A 14 -1.34 1.17 -10.25
N ILE A 15 -0.24 0.54 -10.68
CA ILE A 15 0.85 0.14 -9.80
C ILE A 15 1.60 1.37 -9.29
N HIS A 16 1.88 2.34 -10.17
CA HIS A 16 2.53 3.58 -9.81
C HIS A 16 1.70 4.36 -8.77
N ASP A 17 0.40 4.53 -9.04
CA ASP A 17 -0.52 5.23 -8.13
C ASP A 17 -0.60 4.54 -6.76
N ALA A 18 -0.57 3.20 -6.73
CA ALA A 18 -0.55 2.45 -5.47
C ALA A 18 0.72 2.73 -4.67
N ARG A 19 1.88 2.74 -5.33
CA ARG A 19 3.17 3.06 -4.68
C ARG A 19 3.22 4.48 -4.15
N GLU A 20 2.73 5.46 -4.91
CA GLU A 20 2.66 6.85 -4.44
C GLU A 20 1.72 6.99 -3.23
N ARG A 21 0.57 6.29 -3.23
CA ARG A 21 -0.31 6.23 -2.05
C ARG A 21 0.36 5.57 -0.85
N THR A 22 1.14 4.50 -1.02
CA THR A 22 1.90 3.89 0.08
C THR A 22 2.94 4.87 0.60
N ARG A 23 3.71 5.53 -0.29
CA ARG A 23 4.73 6.51 0.09
C ARG A 23 4.13 7.64 0.93
N ALA A 24 3.03 8.23 0.49
CA ALA A 24 2.34 9.29 1.24
C ALA A 24 1.92 8.83 2.65
N LYS A 25 1.45 7.58 2.80
CA LYS A 25 1.13 7.02 4.13
C LYS A 25 2.38 6.82 5.00
N MET A 26 3.51 6.40 4.41
CA MET A 26 4.78 6.26 5.12
C MET A 26 5.31 7.62 5.59
N GLU A 27 5.23 8.66 4.77
CA GLU A 27 5.60 10.03 5.16
C GLU A 27 4.77 10.52 6.35
N LEU A 28 3.45 10.27 6.33
CA LEU A 28 2.58 10.58 7.46
C LEU A 28 2.96 9.82 8.74
N LEU A 29 3.37 8.55 8.64
CA LEU A 29 3.85 7.78 9.79
C LEU A 29 5.13 8.40 10.37
N LEU A 30 6.10 8.74 9.51
CA LEU A 30 7.35 9.36 9.91
C LEU A 30 7.14 10.72 10.58
N GLU A 31 6.08 11.46 10.21
CA GLU A 31 5.70 12.71 10.86
C GLU A 31 5.00 12.49 12.22
N ARG A 32 4.15 11.46 12.33
CA ARG A 32 3.26 11.25 13.49
C ARG A 32 3.90 10.48 14.63
N ILE A 33 4.76 9.50 14.33
CA ILE A 33 5.41 8.66 15.35
C ILE A 33 6.24 9.51 16.33
N PRO A 34 7.13 10.43 15.88
CA PRO A 34 7.91 11.26 16.80
C PRO A 34 7.03 12.12 17.70
N LYS A 35 5.98 12.76 17.16
CA LYS A 35 5.04 13.56 17.94
C LYS A 35 4.33 12.73 19.03
N GLY A 36 3.95 11.49 18.70
CA GLY A 36 3.36 10.59 19.69
C GLY A 36 4.33 10.19 20.81
N ILE A 37 5.62 10.02 20.48
CA ILE A 37 6.68 9.74 21.46
C ILE A 37 6.89 10.95 22.37
N GLU A 38 6.97 12.16 21.81
CA GLU A 38 7.12 13.40 22.58
C GLU A 38 5.97 13.60 23.58
N GLU A 39 4.72 13.34 23.16
CA GLU A 39 3.55 13.40 24.06
C GLU A 39 3.57 12.32 25.14
N ALA A 40 4.10 11.13 24.82
CA ALA A 40 4.25 10.06 25.82
C ALA A 40 5.31 10.41 26.86
N GLU A 41 6.45 10.97 26.42
CA GLU A 41 7.54 11.41 27.29
C GLU A 41 7.15 12.61 28.17
N SER A 42 6.27 13.49 27.68
CA SER A 42 5.71 14.61 28.46
C SER A 42 4.67 14.17 29.50
N GLY A 43 4.26 12.89 29.49
CA GLY A 43 3.23 12.35 30.37
C GLY A 43 1.79 12.62 29.90
N ASN A 44 1.60 13.14 28.68
CA ASN A 44 0.29 13.37 28.09
C ASN A 44 -0.26 12.08 27.46
N ALA A 45 -0.74 11.18 28.32
CA ALA A 45 -1.24 9.87 27.91
C ALA A 45 -2.40 9.93 26.89
N GLU A 46 -3.26 10.94 26.97
CA GLU A 46 -4.40 11.10 26.06
C GLU A 46 -3.94 11.45 24.64
N ALA A 47 -3.04 12.45 24.50
CA ALA A 47 -2.49 12.81 23.21
C ALA A 47 -1.63 11.68 22.62
N ALA A 48 -0.80 11.03 23.45
CA ALA A 48 -0.01 9.87 23.04
C ALA A 48 -0.91 8.74 22.50
N ALA A 49 -2.02 8.44 23.16
CA ALA A 49 -2.99 7.44 22.69
C ALA A 49 -3.65 7.83 21.36
N ALA A 50 -3.95 9.12 21.16
CA ALA A 50 -4.48 9.62 19.89
C ALA A 50 -3.46 9.45 18.74
N TYR A 51 -2.20 9.78 18.97
CA TYR A 51 -1.13 9.57 17.98
C TYR A 51 -0.90 8.08 17.69
N LEU A 52 -0.93 7.22 18.71
CA LEU A 52 -0.82 5.77 18.55
C LEU A 52 -1.97 5.22 17.69
N SER A 53 -3.22 5.63 17.98
CA SER A 53 -4.39 5.22 17.20
C SER A 53 -4.30 5.68 15.75
N ALA A 54 -3.89 6.92 15.51
CA ALA A 54 -3.69 7.46 14.16
C ALA A 54 -2.62 6.68 13.40
N THR A 55 -1.48 6.41 14.06
CA THR A 55 -0.36 5.64 13.50
C THR A 55 -0.80 4.23 13.12
N GLN A 56 -1.56 3.55 13.98
CA GLN A 56 -2.10 2.21 13.70
C GLN A 56 -3.01 2.22 12.46
N LYS A 57 -3.92 3.19 12.35
CA LYS A 57 -4.84 3.29 11.20
C LYS A 57 -4.08 3.51 9.90
N ILE A 58 -3.08 4.39 9.90
CA ILE A 58 -2.27 4.66 8.71
C ILE A 58 -1.44 3.43 8.32
N LEU A 59 -0.84 2.74 9.30
CA LEU A 59 -0.06 1.53 9.05
C LEU A 59 -0.93 0.41 8.47
N SER A 60 -2.10 0.14 9.05
CA SER A 60 -3.03 -0.84 8.51
C SER A 60 -3.45 -0.52 7.08
N ALA A 61 -3.76 0.75 6.78
CA ALA A 61 -4.11 1.18 5.43
C ALA A 61 -2.92 1.11 4.45
N ALA A 62 -1.68 1.25 4.92
CA ALA A 62 -0.52 1.04 4.06
C ALA A 62 -0.30 -0.45 3.74
N LEU A 63 -0.44 -1.31 4.75
CA LEU A 63 -0.31 -2.76 4.58
C LEU A 63 -1.40 -3.31 3.65
N SER A 64 -2.65 -2.88 3.79
CA SER A 64 -3.73 -3.28 2.87
C SER A 64 -3.47 -2.85 1.43
N GLU A 65 -2.86 -1.68 1.20
CA GLU A 65 -2.51 -1.24 -0.16
C GLU A 65 -1.40 -2.10 -0.77
N GLU A 66 -0.38 -2.46 0.01
CA GLU A 66 0.69 -3.37 -0.41
C GLU A 66 0.18 -4.79 -0.67
N GLU A 67 -0.67 -5.33 0.22
CA GLU A 67 -1.30 -6.64 0.07
C GLU A 67 -2.17 -6.69 -1.20
N ASN A 68 -2.98 -5.65 -1.44
CA ASN A 68 -3.75 -5.53 -2.67
C ASN A 68 -2.85 -5.41 -3.92
N GLY A 69 -1.74 -4.69 -3.83
CA GLY A 69 -0.74 -4.61 -4.90
C GLY A 69 -0.13 -5.98 -5.22
N TYR A 70 0.24 -6.72 -4.17
CA TYR A 70 0.79 -8.07 -4.26
C TYR A 70 -0.20 -9.07 -4.87
N HIS A 71 -1.46 -9.09 -4.40
CA HIS A 71 -2.50 -9.96 -4.97
C HIS A 71 -2.79 -9.67 -6.44
N ARG A 72 -2.75 -8.41 -6.87
CA ARG A 72 -2.90 -8.06 -8.30
C ARG A 72 -1.73 -8.52 -9.16
N LEU A 73 -0.53 -8.65 -8.58
CA LEU A 73 0.65 -9.16 -9.27
C LEU A 73 0.60 -10.69 -9.38
N ILE A 74 0.31 -11.39 -8.26
CA ILE A 74 0.29 -12.86 -8.20
C ILE A 74 -0.97 -13.47 -8.80
N GLY A 75 -2.15 -12.92 -8.53
CA GLY A 75 -3.41 -13.41 -9.11
C GLY A 75 -3.40 -13.38 -10.64
N LYS A 76 -2.57 -12.52 -11.24
CA LYS A 76 -2.35 -12.51 -12.70
C LYS A 76 -1.27 -13.48 -13.17
N GLN A 77 -0.33 -13.91 -12.33
CA GLN A 77 0.65 -14.95 -12.70
C GLN A 77 -0.05 -16.30 -12.90
N ALA A 78 -0.99 -16.65 -12.01
CA ALA A 78 -1.80 -17.86 -12.13
C ALA A 78 -2.63 -17.91 -13.43
N ASP A 79 -3.31 -16.80 -13.78
CA ASP A 79 -4.09 -16.70 -15.03
C ASP A 79 -3.22 -16.72 -16.31
N THR A 80 -1.94 -16.36 -16.23
CA THR A 80 -1.01 -16.45 -17.37
C THR A 80 -0.38 -17.83 -17.51
N ASP A 81 -0.16 -18.55 -16.41
CA ASP A 81 0.38 -19.91 -16.44
C ASP A 81 -0.66 -20.92 -16.96
N GLU A 82 -1.94 -20.77 -16.62
CA GLU A 82 -3.01 -21.65 -17.13
C GLU A 82 -3.24 -21.52 -18.65
N LYS A 83 -2.91 -20.37 -19.26
CA LYS A 83 -3.06 -20.18 -20.72
C LYS A 83 -1.92 -20.75 -21.54
N HIS A 84 -0.85 -21.24 -20.91
CA HIS A 84 0.30 -21.83 -21.59
C HIS A 84 0.34 -23.37 -21.53
N GLU A 85 -0.61 -24.02 -20.85
CA GLU A 85 -0.69 -25.50 -20.79
C GLU A 85 -1.71 -26.14 -21.76
N GLU A 86 -2.53 -25.36 -22.49
CA GLU A 86 -3.39 -25.96 -23.53
C GLU A 86 -2.72 -25.93 -24.92
N THR A 87 -2.34 -27.15 -25.36
CA THR A 87 -1.89 -27.64 -26.69
C THR A 87 -0.39 -27.71 -26.97
N PRO A 88 0.12 -28.86 -27.46
CA PRO A 88 -0.42 -29.66 -28.58
C PRO A 88 -1.26 -30.89 -28.20
#